data_AF-A0A451CR03-F1
#
_entry.id   AF-A0A451CR03-F1
#
_cell.length_a   1.000
_cell.length_b   1.000
_cell.length_c   1.000
_cell.angle_alpha   90.00
_cell.angle_beta   90.00
_cell.angle_gamma   90.00
#
_symmetry.space_group_name_H-M   'P 1'
#
loop_
_entity.id
_entity.type
_entity.pdbx_description
1 polymer ?
#
loop_
_entity_poly.entity_id
_entity_poly.type
_entity_poly.pdbx_seq_one_letter_code
_entity_poly.pdbx_strand_id
1 'polypeptide(L)' 'MYIELVSLGSATAAIVNPIEVYRLAIVNKSYEIILVHNHIHGALEASKSDQEITNMLMKGGELLGIKILDHLIISE' A
#
# COMPACT_ATOMS: atom_id res chain seq x y z
N MET A 1 1.16 15.80 6.64
CA MET A 1 1.38 14.64 5.75
C MET A 1 2.15 13.61 6.57
N TYR A 2 1.57 12.43 6.78
CA TYR A 2 2.21 11.33 7.51
C TYR A 2 2.80 10.35 6.50
N ILE A 3 3.99 9.82 6.78
CA ILE A 3 4.63 8.76 6.01
C ILE A 3 4.90 7.64 7.00
N GLU A 4 4.33 6.47 6.75
CA GLU A 4 4.41 5.32 7.65
C GLU A 4 4.98 4.12 6.92
N LEU A 5 5.94 3.45 7.55
CA LEU A 5 6.48 2.19 7.04
C LEU A 5 5.53 1.05 7.44
N VAL A 6 4.79 0.51 6.48
CA VAL A 6 3.81 -0.57 6.73
C VAL A 6 4.49 -1.94 6.77
N SER A 7 5.44 -2.18 5.88
CA SER A 7 6.12 -3.48 5.78
C SER A 7 7.55 -3.29 5.29
N LEU A 8 8.45 -4.10 5.84
CA LEU A 8 9.80 -4.32 5.34
C LEU A 8 9.84 -5.70 4.71
N GLY A 9 9.97 -5.75 3.39
CA GLY A 9 10.12 -6.98 2.64
C GLY A 9 11.53 -7.56 2.66
N SER A 10 11.67 -8.73 2.05
CA SER A 10 12.96 -9.25 1.62
C SER A 10 13.35 -8.66 0.26
N ALA A 11 14.49 -9.10 -0.29
CA ALA A 11 14.91 -8.73 -1.65
C ALA A 11 13.91 -9.14 -2.75
N THR A 12 12.98 -10.06 -2.47
CA THR A 12 12.09 -10.66 -3.48
C THR A 12 10.60 -10.43 -3.22
N ALA A 13 10.20 -10.12 -1.99
CA ALA A 13 8.80 -9.88 -1.67
C ALA A 13 8.62 -9.10 -0.36
N ALA A 14 7.62 -8.23 -0.33
CA ALA A 14 7.07 -7.69 0.90
C ALA A 14 5.65 -8.26 1.10
N ILE A 15 5.40 -8.87 2.26
CA ILE A 15 4.04 -9.26 2.64
C ILE A 15 3.41 -8.05 3.31
N VAL A 16 2.29 -7.57 2.76
CA VAL A 16 1.51 -6.47 3.32
C VAL A 16 0.28 -7.05 3.99
N ASN A 17 0.08 -6.71 5.26
CA ASN A 17 -1.17 -7.00 5.97
C ASN A 17 -2.09 -5.77 5.89
N PRO A 18 -3.27 -5.87 5.25
CA PRO A 18 -4.24 -4.77 5.19
C PRO A 18 -4.60 -4.17 6.56
N ILE A 19 -4.62 -4.98 7.62
CA ILE A 19 -4.94 -4.51 8.97
C ILE A 19 -3.92 -3.48 9.44
N GLU A 20 -2.63 -3.70 9.16
CA GLU A 20 -1.58 -2.73 9.54
C GLU A 20 -1.68 -1.44 8.72
N VAL A 21 -1.99 -1.53 7.42
CA VAL A 21 -2.22 -0.35 6.57
C VAL A 21 -3.32 0.52 7.17
N TYR A 22 -4.46 -0.08 7.50
CA TYR A 22 -5.59 0.66 8.05
C TYR A 22 -5.39 1.08 9.51
N ARG A 23 -4.69 0.30 10.32
CA ARG A 23 -4.34 0.70 11.70
C ARG A 23 -3.57 2.02 11.69
N LEU A 24 -2.57 2.14 10.82
CA LEU A 24 -1.77 3.36 10.68
C LEU A 24 -2.61 4.54 10.15
N ALA A 25 -3.44 4.31 9.13
CA ALA A 25 -4.32 5.34 8.60
C ALA A 25 -5.31 5.87 9.66
N ILE A 26 -5.91 4.97 10.46
CA ILE A 26 -6.87 5.30 11.51
C ILE A 26 -6.20 6.05 12.66
N VAL A 27 -5.04 5.59 13.13
CA VAL A 27 -4.28 6.26 14.20
C VAL A 27 -3.90 7.69 13.80
N ASN A 28 -3.54 7.89 12.53
CA ASN A 28 -3.21 9.19 11.97
C ASN A 28 -4.43 10.02 11.54
N LYS A 29 -5.66 9.50 11.72
CA LYS A 29 -6.93 10.14 11.34
C LYS A 29 -6.98 10.54 9.86
N SER A 30 -6.41 9.70 9.00
CA SER A 30 -6.36 9.94 7.55
C SER A 30 -7.68 9.57 6.88
N TYR A 31 -8.22 10.48 6.07
CA TYR A 31 -9.39 10.24 5.21
C TYR A 31 -9.02 9.68 3.83
N GLU A 32 -7.77 9.93 3.40
CA GLU A 32 -7.24 9.51 2.12
C GLU A 32 -5.77 9.09 2.32
N ILE A 33 -5.34 8.06 1.59
CA ILE A 33 -3.96 7.55 1.62
C ILE A 33 -3.47 7.22 0.21
N ILE A 34 -2.15 7.26 0.02
CA ILE A 34 -1.45 6.78 -1.17
C ILE A 34 -0.57 5.61 -0.73
N LEU A 35 -0.61 4.52 -1.49
CA LEU A 35 0.28 3.39 -1.28
C LEU A 35 1.55 3.59 -2.10
N VAL A 36 2.70 3.23 -1.53
CA VAL A 36 3.99 3.26 -2.23
C VAL A 36 4.74 1.99 -1.90
N HIS A 37 5.23 1.29 -2.92
CA HIS A 37 6.19 0.21 -2.73
C HIS A 37 7.28 0.26 -3.80
N ASN A 38 8.45 -0.27 -3.47
CA ASN A 38 9.62 -0.24 -4.35
C ASN A 38 9.86 -1.60 -5.01
N HIS A 39 10.16 -1.60 -6.30
CA HIS A 39 10.68 -2.77 -7.02
C HIS A 39 12.20 -2.63 -7.15
N ILE A 40 12.95 -3.48 -6.46
CA ILE A 40 14.42 -3.44 -6.42
C ILE A 40 15.03 -3.81 -7.78
N HIS A 41 14.30 -4.57 -8.61
CA HIS A 41 14.76 -5.05 -9.91
C HIS A 41 14.48 -4.10 -11.09
N GLY A 42 14.05 -2.86 -10.83
CA GLY A 42 13.87 -1.86 -11.90
C GLY A 42 12.53 -1.87 -12.64
N ALA A 43 11.69 -2.89 -12.44
CA ALA A 43 10.40 -2.94 -13.14
C ALA A 43 9.38 -2.00 -12.48
N LEU A 44 8.59 -1.29 -13.28
CA LEU A 44 7.51 -0.42 -12.78
C LEU A 44 6.13 -1.02 -13.03
N GLU A 45 6.09 -2.21 -13.64
CA GLU A 45 4.86 -2.91 -13.96
C GLU A 45 4.34 -3.61 -12.70
N ALA A 46 3.08 -3.35 -12.35
CA ALA A 46 2.44 -3.98 -11.21
C ALA A 46 2.36 -5.50 -11.40
N SER A 47 2.99 -6.25 -10.50
CA SER A 47 2.87 -7.70 -10.47
C SER A 47 1.43 -8.11 -10.18
N LYS A 48 1.11 -9.39 -10.42
CA LYS A 48 -0.21 -9.92 -10.07
C LYS A 48 -0.53 -9.75 -8.58
N SER A 49 0.48 -9.95 -7.71
CA SER A 49 0.34 -9.76 -6.27
C SER A 49 0.07 -8.30 -5.92
N ASP A 50 0.73 -7.36 -6.60
CA ASP A 50 0.51 -5.92 -6.39
C ASP A 50 -0.93 -5.54 -6.77
N GLN A 51 -1.43 -6.03 -7.89
CA GLN A 51 -2.80 -5.79 -8.32
C GLN A 51 -3.82 -6.41 -7.33
N GLU A 52 -3.58 -7.63 -6.86
CA GLU A 52 -4.44 -8.32 -5.89
C GLU A 52 -4.54 -7.55 -4.56
N ILE A 53 -3.39 -7.15 -3.98
CA ILE A 53 -3.39 -6.38 -2.73
C ILE A 53 -4.02 -5.00 -2.92
N THR A 54 -3.76 -4.32 -4.04
CA THR A 54 -4.37 -3.01 -4.35
C THR A 54 -5.88 -3.11 -4.36
N ASN A 55 -6.42 -4.10 -5.08
CA ASN A 55 -7.86 -4.31 -5.17
C ASN A 55 -8.50 -4.64 -3.82
N MET A 56 -7.84 -5.46 -3.00
CA MET A 56 -8.31 -5.76 -1.65
C MET A 56 -8.31 -4.51 -0.76
N LEU A 57 -7.24 -3.72 -0.81
CA LEU A 57 -7.14 -2.46 -0.08
C LEU A 57 -8.22 -1.49 -0.54
N MET A 58 -8.37 -1.22 -1.84
CA MET A 58 -9.41 -0.31 -2.35
C MET A 58 -10.82 -0.66 -1.82
N LYS A 59 -11.20 -1.94 -1.86
CA LYS A 59 -12.49 -2.41 -1.31
C LYS A 59 -12.62 -2.17 0.19
N GLY A 60 -11.56 -2.46 0.95
CA GLY A 60 -11.53 -2.20 2.40
C GLY A 60 -11.60 -0.70 2.72
N GLY A 61 -10.95 0.13 1.91
CA GLY A 61 -10.93 1.58 2.05
C GLY A 61 -12.29 2.21 1.82
N GLU A 62 -13.02 1.72 0.81
CA GLU A 62 -14.41 2.10 0.55
C GLU A 62 -15.31 1.79 1.77
N LEU A 63 -15.17 0.60 2.36
CA LEU A 63 -15.93 0.20 3.55
C LEU A 63 -15.61 1.07 4.77
N LEU A 64 -14.34 1.43 4.96
CA LEU A 64 -13.88 2.20 6.12
C LEU A 64 -14.02 3.72 5.94
N GLY A 65 -14.40 4.19 4.75
CA GLY A 65 -14.38 5.62 4.42
C GLY A 65 -12.97 6.22 4.35
N ILE A 66 -11.95 5.39 4.05
CA ILE A 66 -10.56 5.78 3.88
C ILE A 66 -10.17 5.53 2.41
N LYS A 67 -10.15 6.58 1.61
CA LYS A 67 -9.95 6.45 0.15
C LYS A 67 -8.48 6.16 -0.18
N ILE A 68 -8.24 5.14 -0.99
CA ILE A 68 -6.95 4.93 -1.66
C ILE A 68 -6.93 5.84 -2.89
N LEU A 69 -6.06 6.85 -2.92
CA LEU A 69 -5.96 7.79 -4.05
C LEU A 69 -5.17 7.22 -5.21
N ASP A 70 -4.07 6.54 -4.90
CA ASP A 70 -3.17 5.95 -5.87
C ASP A 70 -2.32 4.84 -5.24
N HIS A 71 -1.71 4.01 -6.07
CA HIS A 71 -0.70 3.05 -5.68
C HIS A 71 0.53 3.16 -6.58
N LEU A 72 1.57 3.78 -6.04
CA LEU A 72 2.80 4.07 -6.75
C LEU A 72 3.80 2.92 -6.61
N ILE A 73 4.32 2.47 -7.74
CA ILE A 73 5.48 1.58 -7.82
C ILE A 73 6.67 2.45 -8.19
N ILE A 74 7.70 2.42 -7.36
CA ILE A 74 8.92 3.21 -7.57
C ILE A 74 10.13 2.30 -7.73
N SER A 75 11.12 2.79 -8.48
CA SER A 75 12.43 2.16 -8.60
C SER A 75 13.52 3.24 -8.68
N GLU A 76 14.78 2.83 -8.77
CA GLU A 76 15.92 3.75 -8.89
C GLU A 76 15.96 4.52 -10.23
#